data_AF-A0A9P1BJ22-F1
#
_entry.id   AF-A0A9P1BJ22-F1
#
_cell.length_a   1.000
_cell.length_b   1.000
_cell.length_c   1.000
_cell.angle_alpha   90.00
_cell.angle_beta   90.00
_cell.angle_gamma   90.00
#
_symmetry.space_group_name_H-M   'P 1'
#
loop_
_entity.id
_entity.type
_entity.pdbx_description
1 polymer ?
#
loop_
_entity_poly.entity_id
_entity_poly.type
_entity_poly.pdbx_seq_one_letter_code
_entity_poly.pdbx_strand_id
1 'polypeptide(L)'
;MASKLTGPRVPPKGSRQLKPPGEARSAPKVSQVQRQVDEVKSLEKRAGDLVRSNDLRSALQTYEECKAEIQEALEGLPKDDICYSTLVESKNSVEEKISKCKQFLPFEYFLKAPK
;
A
#
# COMPACT_ATOMS: atom_id res chain seq x y z
N MET A 1 -46.68 -45.05 -31.52
CA MET A 1 -46.80 -43.60 -31.75
C MET A 1 -46.29 -42.90 -30.49
N ALA A 2 -45.13 -42.23 -30.57
CA ALA A 2 -44.38 -41.78 -29.40
C ALA A 2 -44.62 -40.28 -29.12
N SER A 3 -45.11 -39.99 -27.91
CA SER A 3 -45.31 -38.66 -27.32
C SER A 3 -43.98 -37.92 -27.13
N LYS A 4 -43.86 -36.64 -27.53
CA LYS A 4 -42.85 -35.72 -26.97
C LYS A 4 -43.36 -34.29 -26.80
N LEU A 5 -43.55 -33.99 -25.51
CA LEU A 5 -43.81 -32.73 -24.83
C LEU A 5 -42.96 -31.56 -25.33
N THR A 6 -43.64 -30.46 -25.69
CA THR A 6 -43.04 -29.12 -25.84
C THR A 6 -43.03 -28.42 -24.48
N GLY A 7 -41.87 -28.35 -23.85
CA GLY A 7 -41.62 -27.46 -22.71
C GLY A 7 -40.54 -26.44 -23.07
N PRO A 8 -40.61 -25.20 -22.57
CA PRO A 8 -39.55 -24.22 -22.77
C PRO A 8 -38.28 -24.72 -22.07
N ARG A 9 -37.21 -24.90 -22.86
CA ARG A 9 -35.87 -25.27 -22.38
C ARG A 9 -35.36 -24.18 -21.41
N VAL A 10 -35.45 -24.46 -20.12
CA VAL A 10 -34.66 -23.74 -19.11
C VAL A 10 -33.20 -24.18 -19.27
N PRO A 11 -32.25 -23.27 -19.54
CA PRO A 11 -30.85 -23.65 -19.63
C PRO A 11 -30.33 -24.04 -18.24
N PRO A 12 -29.47 -25.07 -18.12
CA PRO A 12 -28.97 -25.55 -16.84
C PRO A 12 -28.17 -24.46 -16.11
N LYS A 13 -28.32 -24.42 -14.77
CA LYS A 13 -27.51 -23.57 -13.89
C LYS A 13 -26.04 -23.99 -14.02
N GLY A 14 -25.24 -23.13 -14.65
CA GLY A 14 -23.83 -23.43 -14.94
C GLY A 14 -23.24 -22.68 -16.12
N SER A 15 -24.01 -21.87 -16.84
CA SER A 15 -23.48 -20.94 -17.85
C SER A 15 -22.68 -19.83 -17.17
N ARG A 16 -21.44 -20.15 -16.77
CA ARG A 16 -20.41 -19.14 -16.50
C ARG A 16 -20.36 -18.26 -17.74
N GLN A 17 -20.88 -17.04 -17.64
CA GLN A 17 -20.58 -16.01 -18.60
C GLN A 17 -19.06 -15.88 -18.60
N LEU A 18 -18.42 -16.43 -19.63
CA LEU A 18 -17.04 -16.11 -19.96
C LEU A 18 -17.09 -14.64 -20.39
N LYS A 19 -16.84 -13.77 -19.41
CA LYS A 19 -16.67 -12.33 -19.65
C LYS A 19 -15.56 -12.17 -20.70
N PRO A 20 -15.78 -11.43 -21.79
CA PRO A 20 -14.78 -11.26 -22.83
C PRO A 20 -13.50 -10.62 -22.25
N PRO A 21 -12.31 -11.06 -22.68
CA PRO A 21 -11.03 -10.52 -22.22
C PRO A 21 -10.79 -9.18 -22.91
N GLY A 22 -11.31 -8.12 -22.32
CA GLY A 22 -11.22 -6.78 -22.91
C GLY A 22 -11.85 -5.67 -22.09
N GLU A 23 -12.54 -6.00 -20.99
CA GLU A 23 -12.90 -4.99 -20.00
C GLU A 23 -11.61 -4.59 -19.28
N ALA A 24 -10.92 -3.61 -19.86
CA ALA A 24 -9.97 -2.79 -19.12
C ALA A 24 -10.65 -2.52 -17.80
N ARG A 25 -10.15 -3.14 -16.73
CA ARG A 25 -10.53 -2.79 -15.36
C ARG A 25 -10.49 -1.28 -15.38
N SER A 26 -11.66 -0.63 -15.31
CA SER A 26 -11.72 0.79 -15.05
C SER A 26 -10.82 0.95 -13.85
N ALA A 27 -9.61 1.48 -14.08
CA ALA A 27 -8.68 1.71 -13.02
C ALA A 27 -9.53 2.48 -12.02
N PRO A 28 -9.72 1.95 -10.78
CA PRO A 28 -10.46 2.72 -9.80
C PRO A 28 -9.81 4.10 -9.87
N LYS A 29 -10.62 5.16 -9.99
CA LYS A 29 -10.11 6.52 -9.83
C LYS A 29 -9.56 6.52 -8.41
N VAL A 30 -8.31 6.09 -8.27
CA VAL A 30 -7.64 5.92 -7.01
C VAL A 30 -7.64 7.33 -6.48
N SER A 31 -8.47 7.58 -5.47
CA SER A 31 -8.56 8.89 -4.83
C SER A 31 -7.13 9.35 -4.57
N GLN A 32 -6.81 10.62 -4.77
CA GLN A 32 -5.46 11.14 -4.59
C GLN A 32 -4.86 10.68 -3.26
N VAL A 33 -5.69 10.67 -2.21
CA VAL A 33 -5.42 10.11 -0.89
C VAL A 33 -4.97 8.65 -0.94
N GLN A 34 -5.67 7.81 -1.69
CA GLN A 34 -5.36 6.39 -1.82
C GLN A 34 -4.05 6.14 -2.57
N ARG A 35 -3.65 7.03 -3.50
CA ARG A 35 -2.33 6.98 -4.13
C ARG A 35 -1.23 7.31 -3.14
N GLN A 36 -1.41 8.35 -2.34
CA GLN A 36 -0.45 8.72 -1.29
C GLN A 36 -0.30 7.58 -0.26
N VAL A 37 -1.39 6.94 0.15
CA VAL A 37 -1.34 5.77 1.04
C VAL A 37 -0.59 4.59 0.40
N ASP A 38 -0.76 4.36 -0.91
CA ASP A 38 -0.05 3.29 -1.61
C ASP A 38 1.46 3.58 -1.72
N GLU A 39 1.81 4.84 -1.98
CA GLU A 39 3.18 5.33 -2.05
C GLU A 39 3.91 5.21 -0.71
N VAL A 40 3.26 5.65 0.38
CA VAL A 40 3.74 5.45 1.76
C VAL A 40 3.99 3.97 2.05
N LYS A 41 3.04 3.09 1.70
CA LYS A 41 3.20 1.64 1.91
C LYS A 41 4.35 1.06 1.10
N SER A 42 4.55 1.55 -0.13
CA SER A 42 5.65 1.15 -0.99
C SER A 42 7.00 1.55 -0.39
N LEU A 43 7.11 2.79 0.11
CA LEU A 43 8.30 3.28 0.81
C LEU A 43 8.58 2.51 2.08
N GLU A 44 7.56 2.25 2.90
CA GLU A 44 7.70 1.47 4.13
C GLU A 44 8.17 0.03 3.83
N LYS A 45 7.64 -0.58 2.76
CA LYS A 45 8.08 -1.91 2.32
C LYS A 45 9.53 -1.89 1.87
N ARG A 46 9.91 -0.92 1.04
CA ARG A 46 11.29 -0.74 0.55
C ARG A 46 12.26 -0.53 1.70
N ALA A 47 11.89 0.29 2.69
CA ALA A 47 12.68 0.48 3.90
C ALA A 47 12.81 -0.83 4.70
N GLY A 48 11.73 -1.60 4.81
CA GLY A 48 11.75 -2.94 5.43
C GLY A 48 12.68 -3.93 4.71
N ASP A 49 12.72 -3.92 3.39
CA ASP A 49 13.64 -4.73 2.59
C ASP A 49 15.11 -4.31 2.84
N LEU A 50 15.38 -3.01 2.91
CA LEU A 50 16.73 -2.49 3.23
C LEU A 50 17.20 -2.91 4.64
N VAL A 51 16.30 -2.90 5.64
CA VAL A 51 16.61 -3.43 6.98
C VAL A 51 16.98 -4.91 6.90
N ARG A 52 16.23 -5.73 6.14
CA ARG A 52 16.55 -7.16 5.97
C ARG A 52 17.88 -7.40 5.27
N SER A 53 18.26 -6.50 4.35
CA SER A 53 19.55 -6.52 3.67
C SER A 53 20.71 -5.97 4.50
N ASN A 54 20.49 -5.63 5.78
CA ASN A 54 21.45 -4.97 6.68
C ASN A 54 21.91 -3.57 6.20
N ASP A 55 21.21 -2.96 5.25
CA ASP A 55 21.47 -1.57 4.83
C ASP A 55 20.63 -0.60 5.66
N LEU A 56 20.96 -0.50 6.95
CA LEU A 56 20.25 0.35 7.91
C LEU A 56 20.33 1.83 7.54
N ARG A 57 21.37 2.26 6.82
CA ARG A 57 21.55 3.66 6.41
C ARG A 57 20.53 4.05 5.35
N SER A 58 20.46 3.28 4.26
CA SER A 58 19.47 3.51 3.22
C SER A 58 18.05 3.28 3.76
N ALA A 59 17.88 2.31 4.65
CA ALA A 59 16.60 2.07 5.31
C ALA A 59 16.13 3.30 6.11
N LEU A 60 17.00 3.89 6.93
CA LEU A 60 16.68 5.09 7.69
C LEU A 60 16.31 6.27 6.80
N GLN A 61 17.09 6.51 5.73
CA GLN A 61 16.77 7.57 4.78
C GLN A 61 15.39 7.35 4.16
N THR A 62 15.10 6.12 3.73
CA THR A 62 13.80 5.75 3.16
C THR A 62 12.65 5.89 4.18
N TYR A 63 12.88 5.56 5.46
CA TYR A 63 11.88 5.76 6.51
C TYR A 63 11.64 7.25 6.82
N GLU A 64 12.67 8.09 6.82
CA GLU A 64 12.51 9.55 6.99
C GLU A 64 11.76 10.16 5.80
N GLU A 65 12.03 9.71 4.57
CA GLU A 65 11.25 10.06 3.37
C GLU A 65 9.78 9.60 3.51
N CYS A 66 9.56 8.36 3.93
CA CYS A 66 8.22 7.82 4.19
C CYS A 66 7.46 8.66 5.23
N LYS A 67 8.14 9.09 6.30
CA LYS A 67 7.55 9.97 7.32
C LYS A 67 7.15 11.33 6.72
N ALA A 68 7.98 11.91 5.86
CA ALA A 68 7.67 13.17 5.19
C ALA A 68 6.45 13.04 4.27
N GLU A 69 6.38 11.97 3.48
CA GLU A 69 5.24 11.65 2.60
C GLU A 69 3.95 11.44 3.39
N ILE A 70 4.00 10.71 4.51
CA ILE A 70 2.85 10.56 5.40
C ILE A 70 2.39 11.91 5.95
N GLN A 71 3.34 12.79 6.31
CA GLN A 71 3.02 14.10 6.85
C GLN A 71 2.38 15.00 5.79
N GLU A 72 2.90 15.02 4.56
CA GLU A 72 2.29 15.75 3.45
C GLU A 72 0.88 15.23 3.14
N ALA A 73 0.69 13.90 3.14
CA ALA A 73 -0.63 13.30 3.00
C ALA A 73 -1.58 13.75 4.12
N LEU A 74 -1.12 13.74 5.38
CA LEU A 74 -1.94 14.19 6.51
C LEU A 74 -2.33 15.68 6.43
N GLU A 75 -1.48 16.55 5.87
CA GLU A 75 -1.82 17.97 5.66
C GLU A 75 -2.87 18.17 4.55
N GLY A 76 -2.87 17.28 3.55
CA GLY A 76 -3.86 17.29 2.46
C GLY A 76 -5.20 16.62 2.79
N LEU A 77 -5.28 15.86 3.89
CA LEU A 77 -6.49 15.11 4.26
C LEU A 77 -7.32 15.82 5.35
N PRO A 78 -8.66 15.81 5.23
CA PRO A 78 -9.52 16.19 6.34
C PRO A 78 -9.42 15.16 7.48
N LYS A 79 -9.48 15.64 8.73
CA LYS A 79 -9.34 14.80 9.95
C LYS A 79 -10.44 13.74 10.11
N ASP A 80 -11.58 13.92 9.46
CA ASP A 80 -12.71 12.97 9.42
C ASP A 80 -12.53 11.86 8.37
N ASP A 81 -11.48 11.90 7.55
CA ASP A 81 -11.25 10.86 6.55
C ASP A 81 -10.78 9.56 7.21
N ILE A 82 -11.33 8.43 6.76
CA ILE A 82 -10.96 7.08 7.23
C ILE A 82 -9.47 6.80 6.99
N CYS A 83 -8.88 7.42 5.97
CA CYS A 83 -7.46 7.28 5.67
C CYS A 83 -6.58 8.08 6.65
N TYR A 84 -7.11 9.10 7.33
CA TYR A 84 -6.36 9.94 8.26
C TYR A 84 -5.85 9.11 9.45
N SER A 85 -6.70 8.31 10.08
CA SER A 85 -6.29 7.46 11.21
C SER A 85 -5.23 6.44 10.78
N THR A 86 -5.42 5.81 9.61
CA THR A 86 -4.45 4.85 9.05
C THR A 86 -3.09 5.49 8.77
N LEU A 87 -3.07 6.72 8.24
CA LEU A 87 -1.84 7.46 8.00
C LEU A 87 -1.14 7.84 9.31
N VAL A 88 -1.89 8.25 10.34
CA VAL A 88 -1.34 8.52 11.68
C VAL A 88 -0.72 7.25 12.30
N GLU A 89 -1.41 6.11 12.21
CA GLU A 89 -0.86 4.83 12.68
C GLU A 89 0.40 4.43 11.92
N SER A 90 0.41 4.62 10.59
CA SER A 90 1.58 4.35 9.75
C SER A 90 2.75 5.25 10.12
N LYS A 91 2.49 6.54 10.39
CA LYS A 91 3.51 7.50 10.86
C LYS A 91 4.17 7.00 12.14
N ASN A 92 3.36 6.65 13.14
CA ASN A 92 3.85 6.16 14.42
C ASN A 92 4.67 4.87 14.25
N SER A 93 4.22 3.97 13.38
CA SER A 93 4.94 2.72 13.06
C SER A 93 6.30 3.00 12.44
N VAL A 94 6.36 3.92 11.47
CA VAL A 94 7.61 4.35 10.83
C VAL A 94 8.56 5.00 11.84
N GLU A 95 8.08 5.86 12.73
CA GLU A 95 8.89 6.50 13.77
C GLU A 95 9.48 5.48 14.77
N GLU A 96 8.73 4.45 15.13
CA GLU A 96 9.23 3.36 15.97
C GLU A 96 10.33 2.57 15.23
N LYS A 97 10.13 2.26 13.95
CA LYS A 97 11.13 1.57 13.12
C LYS A 97 12.41 2.39 12.97
N ILE A 98 12.28 3.70 12.74
CA ILE A 98 13.42 4.64 12.71
C ILE A 98 14.18 4.58 14.04
N SER A 99 13.46 4.65 15.16
CA SER A 99 14.06 4.62 16.49
C SER A 99 14.82 3.31 16.74
N LYS A 100 14.23 2.16 16.37
CA LYS A 100 14.92 0.86 16.43
C LYS A 100 16.16 0.83 15.55
N CYS A 101 16.05 1.25 14.29
CA CYS A 101 17.20 1.28 13.38
C CYS A 101 18.33 2.18 13.91
N LYS A 102 18.00 3.33 14.52
CA LYS A 102 18.96 4.24 15.18
C LYS A 102 19.66 3.58 16.38
N GLN A 103 19.00 2.71 17.13
CA GLN A 103 19.61 1.99 18.26
C GLN A 103 20.63 0.94 17.82
N PHE A 104 20.45 0.33 16.64
CA PHE A 104 21.39 -0.66 16.09
C PHE A 104 22.56 -0.03 15.33
N LEU A 105 22.55 1.29 15.12
CA LEU A 105 23.64 1.97 14.44
C LEU A 105 24.76 2.35 15.42
N PRO A 106 26.03 2.06 15.07
CA PRO A 106 27.16 2.47 15.89
C PRO A 106 27.25 4.00 15.95
N PHE A 107 27.79 4.53 17.04
CA PHE A 107 27.92 5.98 17.28
C PHE A 107 28.61 6.74 16.14
N GLU A 108 29.52 6.08 15.40
CA GLU A 108 30.19 6.63 14.22
C GLU A 108 29.23 7.07 13.11
N TYR A 109 28.03 6.51 13.09
CA TYR A 109 26.97 6.90 12.16
C TYR A 109 26.52 8.35 12.36
N PHE A 110 26.39 8.81 13.60
CA PHE A 110 25.96 10.18 13.91
C PHE A 110 27.05 11.23 13.66
N LEU A 111 28.30 10.80 13.50
CA LEU A 111 29.45 11.68 13.24
C LEU A 111 29.65 11.93 11.74
N LYS A 112 29.14 11.05 10.88
CA LYS A 112 29.31 11.15 9.43
C LYS A 112 28.16 11.97 8.84
N ALA A 113 28.26 13.30 8.97
CA ALA A 113 27.38 14.24 8.29
C ALA A 113 27.33 13.94 6.78
N PRO A 114 26.17 14.13 6.12
CA PRO A 114 26.12 14.07 4.66
C PRO A 114 27.07 15.15 4.11
N LYS A 115 27.98 14.72 3.23
CA LYS A 115 28.78 15.64 2.39
C LYS A 115 27.91 16.21 1.29
#